data_AF-A0A3S4DDE8-F1
#
_entry.id   AF-A0A3S4DDE8-F1
#
_cell.length_a   1.000
_cell.length_b   1.000
_cell.length_c   1.000
_cell.angle_alpha   90.00
_cell.angle_beta   90.00
_cell.angle_gamma   90.00
#
_symmetry.space_group_name_H-M   'P 1'
#
loop_
_entity.id
_entity.type
_entity.pdbx_description
1 polymer ?
#
loop_
_entity_poly.entity_id
_entity_poly.type
_entity_poly.pdbx_seq_one_letter_code
_entity_poly.pdbx_strand_id
1 'polypeptide(L)' 'MNWTPVFFGTALGNFGVDHMLDGLVAWAPAPMPRKTDTREVVAAEEKFTRFRV' A
#
# COMPACT_ATOMS: atom_id res chain seq x y z
N MET A 1 -12.84 -3.13 -11.31
CA MET A 1 -12.30 -1.82 -11.74
C MET A 1 -10.82 -1.81 -11.38
N ASN A 2 -9.90 -1.94 -12.33
CA ASN A 2 -8.45 -1.88 -12.03
C ASN A 2 -7.82 -0.73 -12.81
N TRP A 3 -7.88 0.46 -12.24
CA TRP A 3 -7.23 1.65 -12.78
C TRP A 3 -5.83 1.73 -12.18
N THR A 4 -4.80 1.66 -13.03
CA THR A 4 -3.41 1.82 -12.62
C THR A 4 -2.92 3.19 -13.09
N PRO A 5 -2.62 4.13 -12.19
CA PRO A 5 -2.13 5.45 -12.59
C PRO A 5 -0.74 5.32 -13.22
N VAL A 6 -0.52 6.05 -14.32
CA VAL A 6 0.75 6.05 -15.07
C VAL A 6 1.45 7.39 -14.86
N PHE A 7 2.72 7.33 -14.44
CA PHE A 7 3.59 8.49 -14.24
C PHE A 7 4.78 8.40 -15.20
N PHE A 8 5.24 9.52 -15.74
CA PHE A 8 6.43 9.60 -16.60
C PHE A 8 7.55 10.35 -15.88
N GLY A 9 8.77 9.81 -15.91
CA GLY A 9 9.91 10.39 -15.23
C GLY A 9 11.21 9.59 -15.35
N THR A 10 12.25 10.01 -14.64
CA THR A 10 13.51 9.26 -14.49
C THR A 10 13.91 9.21 -13.03
N ALA A 11 14.07 8.00 -12.49
CA ALA A 11 14.54 7.81 -11.12
C ALA A 11 16.01 8.27 -10.98
N LEU A 12 16.85 8.00 -11.99
CA LEU A 12 18.28 8.37 -11.95
C LEU A 12 18.47 9.90 -12.00
N GLY A 13 17.61 10.60 -12.74
CA GLY A 13 17.60 12.07 -12.81
C GLY A 13 16.73 12.74 -11.75
N ASN A 14 16.13 11.97 -10.83
CA ASN A 14 15.21 12.45 -9.79
C ASN A 14 14.09 13.37 -10.32
N PHE A 15 13.51 13.02 -11.47
CA PHE A 15 12.44 13.79 -12.13
C PHE A 15 11.14 12.97 -12.17
N GLY A 16 10.04 13.55 -11.68
CA GLY A 16 8.71 12.93 -11.65
C GLY A 16 8.46 11.95 -10.49
N VAL A 17 9.43 11.78 -9.60
CA VAL A 17 9.33 10.89 -8.41
C VAL A 17 8.40 11.50 -7.36
N ASP A 18 8.43 12.82 -7.20
CA ASP A 18 7.52 13.60 -6.36
C ASP A 18 6.05 13.36 -6.71
N HIS A 19 5.69 13.47 -7.99
CA HIS A 19 4.33 13.22 -8.45
C HIS A 19 3.87 11.77 -8.19
N MET A 20 4.77 10.81 -8.35
CA MET A 20 4.49 9.41 -8.04
C MET A 20 4.27 9.21 -6.54
N LEU A 21 5.08 9.84 -5.69
CA LEU A 21 4.95 9.75 -4.23
C LEU A 21 3.68 10.45 -3.72
N ASP A 22 3.32 11.60 -4.27
CA ASP A 22 2.07 12.29 -3.93
C ASP A 22 0.85 11.43 -4.27
N GLY A 23 0.84 10.82 -5.46
CA GLY A 23 -0.20 9.88 -5.87
C GLY A 23 -0.25 8.63 -4.98
N LEU A 24 0.92 8.13 -4.58
CA LEU A 24 1.02 7.00 -3.66
C LEU A 24 0.41 7.33 -2.29
N VAL A 25 0.74 8.48 -1.70
CA VAL A 25 0.18 8.90 -0.41
C VAL A 25 -1.34 9.10 -0.50
N ALA A 26 -1.82 9.67 -1.60
CA ALA A 26 -3.23 9.99 -1.78
C ALA A 26 -4.11 8.74 -1.99
N TRP A 27 -3.62 7.73 -2.69
CA TRP A 27 -4.44 6.62 -3.18
C TRP A 27 -4.02 5.24 -2.68
N ALA A 28 -2.84 5.10 -2.06
CA ALA A 28 -2.47 3.84 -1.47
C ALA A 28 -3.46 3.47 -0.36
N PRO A 29 -3.91 2.21 -0.33
CA PRO A 29 -4.80 1.76 0.72
C PRO A 29 -4.05 1.72 2.05
N ALA A 30 -4.76 2.04 3.12
CA ALA A 30 -4.31 1.76 4.47
C ALA A 30 -4.09 0.24 4.70
N PRO A 31 -3.43 -0.18 5.79
CA PRO A 31 -3.29 -1.58 6.13
C PRO A 31 -4.62 -2.34 6.05
N MET A 32 -4.67 -3.36 5.20
CA MET A 32 -5.89 -4.12 4.94
C MET A 32 -6.04 -5.30 5.91
N PRO A 33 -7.28 -5.71 6.20
CA PRO A 33 -7.55 -6.97 6.91
C PRO A 33 -6.91 -8.17 6.21
N ARG A 34 -6.51 -9.16 7.00
CA ARG A 34 -5.90 -10.42 6.51
C ARG A 34 -6.71 -11.61 6.99
N LYS A 35 -7.05 -12.52 6.08
CA LYS A 35 -7.72 -13.78 6.42
C LYS A 35 -6.74 -14.78 7.02
N THR A 36 -7.20 -15.50 8.04
CA THR A 36 -6.54 -16.68 8.64
C THR A 36 -7.53 -17.84 8.67
N ASP A 37 -7.09 -19.05 9.01
CA ASP A 37 -7.95 -20.24 9.06
C ASP A 37 -9.09 -20.13 10.09
N THR A 38 -8.92 -19.29 11.12
CA THR A 38 -9.87 -19.18 12.23
C THR A 38 -10.74 -17.93 12.14
N ARG A 39 -10.16 -16.80 11.69
CA ARG A 39 -10.84 -15.51 11.64
C ARG A 39 -10.13 -14.53 10.70
N GLU A 40 -10.80 -13.43 10.40
CA GLU A 40 -10.16 -12.25 9.83
C GLU A 40 -9.45 -11.46 10.93
N VAL A 41 -8.24 -10.99 10.62
CA VAL A 41 -7.45 -10.09 11.46
C VAL A 41 -7.57 -8.69 10.87
N VAL A 42 -8.19 -7.77 11.60
CA VAL A 42 -8.35 -6.38 11.14
C VAL A 42 -7.16 -5.55 11.59
N ALA A 43 -6.74 -4.59 10.74
CA ALA A 43 -5.55 -3.79 11.02
C ALA A 43 -5.66 -2.88 12.25
N ALA A 44 -6.87 -2.64 12.75
CA ALA A 44 -7.13 -1.80 13.92
C ALA A 44 -7.06 -2.56 15.26
N GLU A 45 -6.72 -3.86 15.27
CA GLU A 45 -6.57 -4.62 16.52
C GLU A 45 -5.39 -4.11 17.36
N GLU A 46 -5.62 -3.87 18.66
CA GLU A 46 -4.55 -3.46 19.59
C GLU A 46 -3.50 -4.55 19.80
N LYS A 47 -3.90 -5.82 19.68
CA LYS A 47 -3.02 -6.97 19.88
C LYS A 47 -2.10 -7.14 18.69
N PHE A 48 -0.80 -7.18 18.94
CA PHE A 48 0.19 -7.49 17.92
C PHE A 48 -0.05 -8.86 17.30
N THR A 49 -0.09 -8.91 15.96
CA THR A 49 -0.17 -10.13 15.17
C THR A 49 0.88 -10.11 14.07
N ARG A 50 1.35 -11.29 13.65
CA ARG A 50 2.30 -11.41 12.54
C ARG A 50 2.03 -12.67 11.72
N PHE A 51 2.39 -12.62 10.46
CA PHE A 51 2.52 -13.81 9.63
C PHE A 51 3.91 -14.44 9.86
N ARG A 52 3.98 -15.77 9.87
CA ARG A 52 5.23 -16.53 9.79
C ARG A 52 5.14 -17.40 8.55
N VAL A 53 6.17 -17.30 7.69
CA VAL A 53 6.37 -18.17 6.51
C VAL A 53 6.76 -19.57 6.98
#